data_AF-A0A5K0YNB6-F1
#
_entry.id   AF-A0A5K0YNB6-F1
#
_cell.length_a   1.000
_cell.length_b   1.000
_cell.length_c   1.000
_cell.angle_alpha   90.00
_cell.angle_beta   90.00
_cell.angle_gamma   90.00
#
_symmetry.space_group_name_H-M   'P 1'
#
loop_
_entity.id
_entity.type
_entity.pdbx_description
1 polymer ?
#
loop_
_entity_poly.entity_id
_entity_poly.type
_entity_poly.pdbx_seq_one_letter_code
_entity_poly.pdbx_strand_id
1 'polypeptide(L)' 'IGQVDADFMVPMASSSGNSNKRWVCPWGRSILDEVSPGFRQILEENYMSGSSLFLADTGHNRSVWWKWRTLLNKHLDDLL' A
#
# COMPACT_ATOMS: atom_id res chain seq x y z
N ILE A 1 -26.22 -0.21 64.49
CA ILE A 1 -24.76 -0.27 64.24
C ILE A 1 -24.50 -1.58 63.50
N GLY A 2 -23.88 -1.53 62.31
CA GLY A 2 -23.49 -2.68 61.46
C GLY A 2 -24.47 -2.93 60.31
N GLN A 3 -24.28 -2.37 59.10
CA GLN A 3 -23.40 -2.81 57.98
C GLN A 3 -23.93 -4.09 57.29
N VAL A 4 -24.61 -3.93 56.14
CA VAL A 4 -24.12 -4.03 54.74
C VAL A 4 -23.42 -5.35 54.45
N ASP A 5 -23.92 -6.07 53.44
CA ASP A 5 -23.10 -6.68 52.39
C ASP A 5 -23.98 -6.93 51.17
N ALA A 6 -23.70 -6.16 50.12
CA ALA A 6 -24.29 -6.32 48.81
C ALA A 6 -23.65 -7.55 48.16
N ASP A 7 -24.43 -8.62 48.00
CA ASP A 7 -24.02 -9.78 47.25
C ASP A 7 -23.62 -9.39 45.82
N PHE A 8 -22.32 -9.49 45.60
CA PHE A 8 -21.70 -10.02 44.38
C PHE A 8 -21.97 -9.25 43.08
N MET A 9 -21.54 -7.99 43.03
CA MET A 9 -21.30 -7.33 41.75
C MET A 9 -19.97 -7.82 41.16
N VAL A 10 -20.05 -8.82 40.28
CA VAL A 10 -18.95 -9.31 39.45
C VAL A 10 -18.27 -8.13 38.75
N PRO A 11 -16.93 -7.99 38.78
CA PRO A 11 -16.27 -6.98 37.97
C PRO A 11 -16.38 -7.42 36.51
N MET A 12 -17.30 -6.79 35.77
CA MET A 12 -17.27 -6.82 34.31
C MET A 12 -16.05 -6.00 33.91
N ALA A 13 -14.89 -6.65 33.92
CA ALA A 13 -13.76 -6.23 33.14
C ALA A 13 -14.20 -6.33 31.68
N SER A 14 -14.85 -5.27 31.19
CA SER A 14 -14.81 -4.91 29.79
C SER A 14 -13.38 -4.47 29.50
N SER A 15 -12.46 -5.43 29.50
CA SER A 15 -11.42 -5.44 28.50
C SER A 15 -12.17 -5.57 27.19
N SER A 16 -12.68 -4.44 26.69
CA SER A 16 -12.89 -4.26 25.26
C SER A 16 -11.47 -4.25 24.69
N GLY A 17 -10.88 -5.45 24.66
CA GLY A 17 -9.71 -5.75 23.89
C GLY A 17 -10.07 -5.24 22.52
N ASN A 18 -9.37 -4.20 22.12
CA ASN A 18 -9.54 -3.51 20.86
C ASN A 18 -9.33 -4.59 19.80
N SER A 19 -10.40 -5.29 19.43
CA SER A 19 -10.33 -6.42 18.54
C SER A 19 -10.20 -5.78 17.19
N ASN A 20 -8.96 -5.42 16.87
CA ASN A 20 -8.47 -5.18 15.52
C ASN A 20 -8.66 -6.50 14.77
N LYS A 21 -9.91 -6.86 14.49
CA LYS A 21 -10.32 -7.92 13.58
C LYS A 21 -9.99 -7.38 12.19
N ARG A 22 -8.69 -7.30 11.91
CA ARG A 22 -8.19 -6.95 10.59
C ARG A 22 -8.61 -8.11 9.70
N TRP A 23 -9.37 -7.82 8.65
CA TRP A 23 -9.69 -8.82 7.65
C TRP A 23 -8.37 -9.39 7.09
N VAL A 24 -8.26 -10.72 7.10
CA VAL A 24 -7.13 -11.45 6.53
C VAL A 24 -7.67 -12.19 5.32
N CYS A 25 -6.98 -12.08 4.18
CA CYS A 25 -7.38 -12.76 2.95
C CYS A 25 -7.43 -14.29 3.19
N PRO A 26 -8.60 -14.94 3.03
CA PRO A 26 -8.75 -16.38 3.28
C PRO A 26 -8.05 -17.24 2.24
N TRP A 27 -7.64 -16.67 1.09
CA TRP A 27 -6.92 -17.34 0.02
C TRP A 27 -5.39 -17.22 0.13
N GLY A 28 -4.88 -16.64 1.23
CA GLY A 28 -3.46 -16.37 1.42
C GLY A 28 -2.97 -15.15 0.63
N ARG A 29 -1.69 -14.79 0.82
CA ARG A 29 -1.01 -13.76 0.02
C ARG A 29 -0.91 -14.29 -1.41
N SER A 30 -1.61 -13.65 -2.33
CA SER A 30 -1.56 -14.01 -3.75
C SER A 30 -0.35 -13.38 -4.42
N ILE A 31 0.16 -13.99 -5.50
CA ILE A 31 1.16 -13.35 -6.39
C ILE A 31 0.65 -11.97 -6.83
N LEU A 32 -0.67 -11.81 -7.01
CA LEU A 32 -1.28 -10.51 -7.32
C LEU A 32 -1.06 -9.47 -6.22
N ASP A 33 -1.04 -9.86 -4.95
CA ASP A 33 -0.78 -8.94 -3.83
C ASP A 33 0.70 -8.50 -3.78
N GLU A 34 1.59 -9.29 -4.39
CA GLU A 34 3.02 -8.97 -4.51
C GLU A 34 3.31 -8.11 -5.75
N VAL A 35 2.68 -8.42 -6.88
CA VAL A 35 2.92 -7.78 -8.18
C VAL A 35 2.11 -6.50 -8.37
N SER A 36 0.86 -6.45 -7.88
CA SER A 36 -0.05 -5.32 -8.10
C SER A 36 0.49 -3.97 -7.62
N PRO A 37 1.12 -3.86 -6.43
CA PRO A 37 1.71 -2.60 -5.99
C PRO A 37 2.85 -2.12 -6.89
N GLY A 38 3.76 -3.03 -7.30
CA GLY A 38 4.88 -2.71 -8.18
C GLY A 38 4.41 -2.31 -9.58
N PHE A 39 3.45 -3.04 -10.12
CA PHE A 39 2.87 -2.74 -11.43
C PHE A 39 2.13 -1.40 -11.44
N ARG A 40 1.37 -1.09 -10.38
CA ARG A 40 0.72 0.21 -10.21
C ARG A 40 1.73 1.35 -10.19
N GLN A 41 2.83 1.19 -9.45
CA GLN A 41 3.89 2.20 -9.39
C GLN A 41 4.51 2.45 -10.77
N ILE A 42 4.80 1.40 -11.54
CA ILE A 42 5.31 1.52 -12.91
C ILE A 42 4.34 2.31 -13.80
N LEU A 43 3.04 2.05 -13.69
CA LEU A 43 2.02 2.77 -14.46
C LEU A 43 1.92 4.25 -14.06
N GLU A 44 1.96 4.56 -12.76
CA GLU A 44 1.95 5.94 -12.27
C GLU A 44 3.19 6.70 -12.76
N GLU A 45 4.38 6.13 -12.64
CA GLU A 45 5.62 6.73 -13.14
C GLU A 45 5.64 6.86 -14.67
N ASN A 46 5.07 5.89 -15.39
CA ASN A 46 4.90 5.97 -16.84
C ASN A 46 3.99 7.15 -17.23
N TYR A 47 2.85 7.28 -16.55
CA TYR A 47 1.94 8.41 -16.75
C TYR A 47 2.62 9.75 -16.45
N MET A 48 3.46 9.85 -15.40
CA MET A 48 4.21 11.07 -15.10
C MET A 48 5.28 11.39 -16.16
N SER A 49 5.98 10.36 -16.67
CA SER A 49 6.93 10.49 -17.77
C SER A 49 6.26 10.95 -19.09
N GLY A 50 4.97 10.66 -19.22
CA GLY A 50 4.10 11.03 -20.34
C GLY A 50 3.12 12.16 -20.01
N SER A 51 3.17 12.78 -18.83
CA SER A 51 2.39 13.98 -18.50
C SER A 51 3.28 15.21 -18.50
N SER A 52 4.59 15.00 -18.29
CA SER A 52 5.65 15.96 -18.61
C SER A 52 5.97 16.02 -20.12
N LEU A 53 5.00 15.69 -20.99
CA LEU A 53 5.12 15.77 -22.44
C LEU A 53 5.52 17.19 -22.86
N PHE A 54 6.82 17.39 -22.99
CA PHE A 54 7.45 18.47 -23.76
C PHE A 54 7.16 19.89 -23.26
N LEU A 55 7.72 20.26 -22.10
CA LEU A 55 7.93 21.69 -21.79
C LEU A 55 8.74 22.39 -22.90
N ALA A 56 9.63 21.63 -23.58
CA ALA A 56 10.18 21.88 -24.92
C ALA A 56 10.81 20.58 -25.47
N ASP A 57 10.58 20.20 -26.74
CA ASP A 57 11.30 19.07 -27.36
C ASP A 57 12.74 19.49 -27.72
N THR A 58 13.62 19.39 -26.74
CA THR A 58 15.06 19.56 -26.93
C THR A 58 15.74 18.20 -26.93
N GLY A 59 16.89 18.09 -27.61
CA GLY A 59 17.68 16.85 -27.59
C GLY A 59 18.04 16.39 -26.17
N HIS A 60 18.26 17.34 -25.26
CA HIS A 60 18.48 17.05 -23.84
C HIS A 60 17.25 16.40 -23.19
N ASN A 61 16.06 17.00 -23.34
CA ASN A 61 14.83 16.48 -22.75
C ASN A 61 14.48 15.09 -23.29
N ARG A 62 14.69 14.87 -24.59
CA ARG A 62 14.53 13.55 -25.21
C ARG A 62 15.47 12.51 -24.61
N SER A 63 16.74 12.87 -24.37
CA SER A 63 17.71 11.96 -23.74
C SER A 63 17.33 11.60 -22.29
N VAL A 64 16.84 12.56 -21.51
CA VAL A 64 16.36 12.35 -20.14
C VAL A 64 15.13 11.44 -20.13
N TRP A 65 14.20 11.68 -21.05
CA TRP A 65 13.00 10.87 -21.22
C TRP A 65 13.31 9.42 -21.57
N TRP A 66 14.25 9.18 -22.50
CA TRP A 66 14.69 7.83 -22.83
C TRP A 66 15.33 7.11 -21.64
N LYS A 67 16.20 7.79 -20.88
CA LYS A 67 16.80 7.22 -19.66
C LYS A 67 15.74 6.77 -18.65
N TRP A 68 14.75 7.62 -18.40
CA TRP A 68 13.62 7.29 -17.52
C TRP A 68 12.82 6.08 -18.04
N ARG A 69 12.52 6.02 -19.33
CA ARG A 69 11.82 4.86 -19.94
C ARG A 69 12.63 3.57 -19.87
N THR A 70 13.94 3.63 -20.05
CA THR A 70 14.81 2.46 -19.89
C THR A 70 14.80 1.93 -18.45
N LEU A 71 14.80 2.84 -17.46
CA LEU A 71 14.68 2.45 -16.05
C LEU A 71 13.36 1.77 -15.75
N LEU A 72 12.24 2.34 -16.20
CA LEU A 72 10.90 1.75 -16.04
C LEU A 72 10.79 0.38 -16.70
N ASN A 73 11.38 0.22 -17.89
CA ASN A 73 11.38 -1.06 -18.59
C ASN A 73 12.18 -2.11 -17.82
N LYS A 74 13.28 -1.72 -17.18
CA LYS A 74 14.04 -2.61 -16.29
C LYS A 74 13.23 -2.98 -15.05
N HIS A 75 12.57 -2.03 -14.40
CA HIS A 75 11.71 -2.34 -13.24
C HIS A 75 10.56 -3.29 -13.60
N LEU A 76 10.04 -3.20 -14.82
CA LEU A 76 9.04 -4.12 -15.32
C LEU A 76 9.63 -5.52 -15.58
N ASP A 77 10.83 -5.61 -16.15
CA ASP A 77 11.54 -6.87 -16.38
C ASP A 77 11.90 -7.57 -15.05
N ASP A 78 12.31 -6.80 -14.03
CA ASP A 78 12.60 -7.33 -12.69
C ASP A 78 11.33 -7.81 -11.96
N LEU A 79 10.13 -7.34 -12.38
CA LEU A 79 8.84 -7.67 -11.76
C LEU A 79 8.16 -8.91 -12.38
N LEU A 80 8.49 -9.27 -13.62
CA LEU A 80 7.83 -10.32 -14.42
C LEU A 80 8.67 -11.59 -14.56
#